data_AF-A0A196SGZ5-F1
#
_entry.id   AF-A0A196SGZ5-F1
#
_cell.length_a   1.000
_cell.length_b   1.000
_cell.length_c   1.000
_cell.angle_alpha   90.00
_cell.angle_beta   90.00
_cell.angle_gamma   90.00
#
_symmetry.space_group_name_H-M   'P 1'
#
loop_
_entity.id
_entity.type
_entity.pdbx_description
1 polymer ?
#
loop_
_entity_poly.entity_id
_entity_poly.type
_entity_poly.pdbx_seq_one_letter_code
_entity_poly.pdbx_strand_id
1 'polypeptide(L)'
;MSVGAKSELRKAMNKVLRALSANSRMEASSSIAASLQNVPAYRNAKSVAVFLSMKTEVDTTPIMKYCSSQNKTLLVPKIISDCEFELVTLDSYESVDLLPKDKWGIPIPVYDDAHRMVEHPECTPDVIIVPGVAFDRRCQRMGHGKGYYDRFFEFLKTWCPSHDKVYPTLIGVAFDEQIVESIPCAEHDVPLDMVVTPTAVYSNH
;
A
#
# COMPACT_ATOMS: atom_id res chain seq x y z
N MET A 1 17.01 -13.25 13.79
CA MET A 1 15.79 -14.09 13.66
C MET A 1 15.61 -14.44 12.20
N SER A 2 15.44 -15.72 11.87
CA SER A 2 15.79 -16.27 10.53
C SER A 2 14.73 -16.05 9.45
N VAL A 3 15.15 -16.17 8.18
CA VAL A 3 14.29 -16.29 6.99
C VAL A 3 13.18 -17.34 7.17
N GLY A 4 13.44 -18.39 7.97
CA GLY A 4 12.47 -19.44 8.29
C GLY A 4 11.25 -18.94 9.06
N ALA A 5 11.43 -18.09 10.07
CA ALA A 5 10.33 -17.56 10.89
C ALA A 5 9.36 -16.69 10.06
N LYS A 6 9.88 -15.84 9.16
CA LYS A 6 9.04 -15.07 8.22
C LYS A 6 8.28 -15.98 7.25
N SER A 7 8.90 -17.07 6.80
CA SER A 7 8.26 -18.04 5.89
C SER A 7 7.07 -18.75 6.56
N GLU A 8 7.24 -19.20 7.81
CA GLU A 8 6.17 -19.82 8.58
C GLU A 8 5.02 -18.86 8.86
N LEU A 9 5.34 -17.63 9.26
CA LEU A 9 4.32 -16.61 9.49
C LEU A 9 3.52 -16.29 8.22
N ARG A 10 4.18 -16.18 7.06
CA ARG A 10 3.48 -15.99 5.77
C ARG A 10 2.53 -17.13 5.47
N LYS A 11 2.95 -18.39 5.71
CA LYS A 11 2.09 -19.56 5.50
C LYS A 11 0.87 -19.54 6.41
N ALA A 12 1.07 -19.24 7.70
CA ALA A 12 -0.02 -19.12 8.67
C ALA A 12 -1.01 -18.03 8.27
N MET A 13 -0.50 -16.83 7.94
CA MET A 13 -1.34 -15.71 7.55
C MET A 13 -2.10 -15.94 6.24
N ASN A 14 -1.48 -16.57 5.25
CA ASN A 14 -2.17 -16.94 4.03
C ASN A 14 -3.37 -17.87 4.30
N LYS A 15 -3.28 -18.76 5.30
CA LYS A 15 -4.41 -19.63 5.70
C LYS A 15 -5.53 -18.81 6.32
N VAL A 16 -5.20 -17.87 7.21
CA VAL A 16 -6.15 -16.96 7.86
C VAL A 16 -6.85 -16.10 6.81
N LEU A 17 -6.09 -15.44 5.94
CA LEU A 17 -6.62 -14.56 4.91
C LEU A 17 -7.53 -15.31 3.94
N ARG A 18 -7.21 -16.55 3.56
CA ARG A 18 -8.06 -17.39 2.69
C ARG A 18 -9.37 -17.82 3.36
N ALA A 19 -9.40 -17.91 4.69
CA ALA A 19 -10.60 -18.27 5.44
C ALA A 19 -11.60 -17.10 5.56
N LEU A 20 -11.16 -15.86 5.34
CA LEU A 20 -12.07 -14.71 5.31
C LEU A 20 -13.07 -14.81 4.17
N SER A 21 -14.35 -14.58 4.47
CA SER A 21 -15.40 -14.52 3.46
C SER A 21 -15.26 -13.26 2.60
N ALA A 22 -15.81 -13.29 1.39
CA ALA A 22 -15.81 -12.11 0.53
C ALA A 22 -16.54 -10.92 1.17
N ASN A 23 -17.68 -11.18 1.85
CA ASN A 23 -18.42 -10.15 2.57
C ASN A 23 -17.60 -9.54 3.71
N SER A 24 -16.95 -10.37 4.53
CA SER A 24 -16.11 -9.88 5.63
C SER A 24 -14.97 -9.01 5.11
N ARG A 25 -14.32 -9.40 4.01
CA ARG A 25 -13.27 -8.56 3.38
C ARG A 25 -13.83 -7.23 2.90
N MET A 26 -15.00 -7.22 2.25
CA MET A 26 -15.62 -6.01 1.73
C MET A 26 -16.04 -5.04 2.86
N GLU A 27 -16.66 -5.55 3.92
CA GLU A 27 -17.06 -4.77 5.11
C GLU A 27 -15.84 -4.19 5.82
N ALA A 28 -14.81 -5.01 6.03
CA ALA A 28 -13.57 -4.58 6.64
C ALA A 28 -12.85 -3.53 5.79
N SER A 29 -12.78 -3.71 4.46
CA SER A 29 -12.15 -2.76 3.54
C SER A 29 -12.87 -1.41 3.52
N SER A 30 -14.21 -1.44 3.57
CA SER A 30 -15.01 -0.22 3.68
C SER A 30 -14.77 0.51 5.01
N SER A 31 -14.65 -0.26 6.11
CA SER A 31 -14.36 0.29 7.44
C SER A 31 -12.97 0.91 7.49
N ILE A 32 -11.96 0.26 6.92
CA ILE A 32 -10.60 0.80 6.79
C ILE A 32 -10.61 2.12 6.00
N ALA A 33 -11.31 2.15 4.86
CA ALA A 33 -11.42 3.37 4.04
C ALA A 33 -12.11 4.52 4.79
N ALA A 34 -13.11 4.22 5.62
CA ALA A 34 -13.73 5.22 6.49
C ALA A 34 -12.77 5.70 7.60
N SER A 35 -12.05 4.78 8.25
CA SER A 35 -11.07 5.11 9.29
C SER A 35 -9.92 5.99 8.76
N LEU A 36 -9.46 5.75 7.53
CA LEU A 36 -8.43 6.58 6.88
C LEU A 36 -8.82 8.05 6.80
N GLN A 37 -10.09 8.38 6.61
CA GLN A 37 -10.57 9.77 6.52
C GLN A 37 -10.38 10.55 7.82
N ASN A 38 -10.24 9.85 8.95
CA ASN A 38 -9.95 10.45 10.25
C ASN A 38 -8.45 10.65 10.49
N VAL A 39 -7.58 10.10 9.65
CA VAL A 39 -6.12 10.27 9.75
C VAL A 39 -5.74 11.62 9.13
N PRO A 40 -5.17 12.59 9.89
CA PRO A 40 -4.88 13.92 9.36
C PRO A 40 -3.97 13.93 8.12
N ALA A 41 -2.95 13.07 8.10
CA ALA A 41 -2.05 12.94 6.95
C ALA A 41 -2.81 12.55 5.67
N TYR A 42 -3.68 11.53 5.74
CA TYR A 42 -4.50 11.10 4.61
C TYR A 42 -5.56 12.13 4.20
N ARG A 43 -6.25 12.70 5.19
CA ARG A 43 -7.29 13.70 4.96
C ARG A 43 -6.74 14.92 4.23
N ASN A 44 -5.57 15.41 4.64
CA ASN A 44 -4.96 16.62 4.10
C ASN A 44 -4.10 16.38 2.85
N ALA A 45 -3.79 15.12 2.50
CA ALA A 45 -3.03 14.75 1.31
C ALA A 45 -3.69 15.28 0.03
N LYS A 46 -2.90 15.82 -0.89
CA LYS A 46 -3.31 16.17 -2.26
C LYS A 46 -3.05 15.02 -3.22
N SER A 47 -2.03 14.22 -2.98
CA SER A 47 -1.67 13.05 -3.79
C SER A 47 -1.56 11.80 -2.93
N VAL A 48 -2.14 10.69 -3.41
CA VAL A 48 -2.15 9.41 -2.70
C VAL A 48 -1.77 8.28 -3.65
N ALA A 49 -0.72 7.54 -3.30
CA ALA A 49 -0.39 6.29 -3.96
C ALA A 49 -1.15 5.14 -3.33
N VAL A 50 -1.83 4.34 -4.14
CA VAL A 50 -2.66 3.21 -3.71
C VAL A 50 -2.27 1.96 -4.48
N PHE A 51 -2.08 0.84 -3.80
CA PHE A 51 -1.85 -0.42 -4.48
C PHE A 51 -3.14 -0.97 -5.10
N LEU A 52 -3.00 -1.71 -6.20
CA LEU A 52 -4.09 -2.40 -6.83
C LEU A 52 -4.24 -3.79 -6.17
N SER A 53 -5.32 -3.96 -5.40
CA SER A 53 -5.47 -5.08 -4.47
C SER A 53 -5.64 -6.44 -5.12
N MET A 54 -4.97 -7.46 -4.57
CA MET A 54 -5.22 -8.87 -4.87
C MET A 54 -6.48 -9.38 -4.15
N LYS A 55 -7.03 -10.51 -4.60
CA LYS A 55 -8.27 -11.12 -4.04
C LYS A 55 -8.26 -11.38 -2.53
N THR A 56 -7.09 -11.54 -1.92
CA THR A 56 -6.93 -11.83 -0.49
C THR A 56 -6.47 -10.63 0.32
N GLU A 57 -6.22 -9.49 -0.33
CA GLU A 57 -5.82 -8.24 0.32
C GLU A 57 -7.05 -7.40 0.68
N VAL A 58 -6.82 -6.31 1.40
CA VAL A 58 -7.79 -5.23 1.59
C VAL A 58 -8.16 -4.68 0.21
N ASP A 59 -9.46 -4.60 -0.09
CA ASP A 59 -9.94 -3.99 -1.32
C ASP A 59 -9.72 -2.48 -1.25
N THR A 60 -8.91 -1.96 -2.17
CA THR A 60 -8.55 -0.54 -2.21
C THR A 60 -9.53 0.30 -3.04
N THR A 61 -10.54 -0.31 -3.67
CA THR A 61 -11.56 0.40 -4.47
C THR A 61 -12.26 1.52 -3.69
N PRO A 62 -12.69 1.32 -2.42
CA PRO A 62 -13.30 2.40 -1.63
C PRO A 62 -12.34 3.56 -1.37
N ILE A 63 -11.04 3.30 -1.21
CA ILE A 63 -10.00 4.31 -1.00
C ILE A 63 -9.81 5.13 -2.27
N MET A 64 -9.69 4.48 -3.42
CA MET A 64 -9.54 5.16 -4.72
C MET A 64 -10.77 6.02 -5.04
N LYS A 65 -11.97 5.49 -4.80
CA LYS A 65 -13.23 6.22 -4.98
C LYS A 65 -13.30 7.48 -4.10
N TYR A 66 -12.89 7.38 -2.84
CA TYR A 66 -12.82 8.54 -1.95
C TYR A 66 -11.83 9.58 -2.48
N CYS A 67 -10.60 9.17 -2.83
CA CYS A 67 -9.58 10.08 -3.36
C CYS A 67 -10.07 10.83 -4.60
N SER A 68 -10.70 10.12 -5.55
CA SER A 68 -11.32 10.73 -6.74
C SER A 68 -12.39 11.74 -6.37
N SER A 69 -13.31 11.40 -5.44
CA SER A 69 -14.36 12.33 -4.98
C SER A 69 -13.83 13.60 -4.32
N GLN A 70 -12.60 13.56 -3.79
CA GLN A 70 -11.92 14.67 -3.14
C GLN A 70 -10.93 15.40 -4.07
N ASN A 71 -10.93 15.07 -5.36
CA ASN A 71 -9.99 15.59 -6.37
C ASN A 71 -8.51 15.42 -5.96
N LYS A 72 -8.19 14.33 -5.28
CA LYS A 72 -6.79 13.96 -4.96
C LYS A 72 -6.17 13.29 -6.19
N THR A 73 -4.91 13.59 -6.47
CA THR A 73 -4.12 12.87 -7.48
C THR A 73 -3.92 11.44 -7.01
N LEU A 74 -4.35 10.47 -7.83
CA LEU A 74 -4.16 9.06 -7.56
C LEU A 74 -2.93 8.54 -8.28
N LEU A 75 -2.10 7.79 -7.56
CA LEU A 75 -0.99 7.05 -8.16
C LEU A 75 -1.13 5.56 -7.88
N VAL A 76 -0.66 4.72 -8.79
CA VAL A 76 -0.62 3.26 -8.62
C VAL A 76 0.76 2.71 -9.01
N PRO A 77 1.19 1.60 -8.39
CA PRO A 77 2.44 0.96 -8.76
C PRO A 77 2.33 0.27 -10.12
N LYS A 78 3.32 0.48 -11.00
CA LYS A 78 3.59 -0.40 -12.14
C LYS A 78 4.94 -1.06 -11.98
N ILE A 79 4.90 -2.39 -12.04
CA ILE A 79 6.09 -3.24 -12.02
C ILE A 79 6.89 -2.98 -13.30
N ILE A 80 8.16 -2.59 -13.14
CA ILE A 80 9.08 -2.33 -14.24
C ILE A 80 10.14 -3.42 -14.40
N SER A 81 10.47 -4.13 -13.32
CA SER A 81 11.44 -5.24 -13.32
C SER A 81 11.21 -6.19 -12.12
N ASP A 82 12.03 -7.25 -11.96
CA ASP A 82 11.91 -8.11 -10.78
C ASP A 82 12.32 -7.32 -9.52
N CYS A 83 11.37 -7.20 -8.59
CA CYS A 83 11.51 -6.46 -7.33
C CYS A 83 11.55 -4.93 -7.47
N GLU A 84 11.20 -4.34 -8.62
CA GLU A 84 11.10 -2.89 -8.80
C GLU A 84 9.75 -2.48 -9.40
N PHE A 85 9.21 -1.37 -8.91
CA PHE A 85 8.08 -0.69 -9.50
C PHE A 85 8.31 0.82 -9.47
N GLU A 86 7.61 1.54 -10.33
CA GLU A 86 7.46 2.99 -10.25
C GLU A 86 6.00 3.36 -9.99
N LEU A 87 5.77 4.59 -9.54
CA LEU A 87 4.41 5.13 -9.41
C LEU A 87 4.02 5.89 -10.66
N VAL A 88 2.78 5.66 -11.08
CA VAL A 88 2.15 6.40 -12.18
C VAL A 88 0.83 7.00 -11.77
N THR A 89 0.54 8.19 -12.28
CA THR A 89 -0.76 8.83 -12.08
C THR A 89 -1.87 8.07 -12.80
N LEU A 90 -3.06 8.10 -12.22
CA LEU A 90 -4.30 7.64 -12.85
C LEU A 90 -5.19 8.83 -13.16
N ASP A 91 -5.68 8.90 -14.40
CA ASP A 91 -6.67 9.90 -14.81
C ASP A 91 -8.04 9.68 -14.15
N SER A 92 -8.42 8.42 -13.94
CA SER A 92 -9.65 8.04 -13.28
C SER A 92 -9.50 6.67 -12.61
N TYR A 93 -10.14 6.46 -11.46
CA TYR A 93 -10.20 5.14 -10.84
C TYR A 93 -11.17 4.19 -11.57
N GLU A 94 -12.15 4.73 -12.31
CA GLU A 94 -13.20 3.93 -12.97
C GLU A 94 -12.65 3.13 -14.16
N SER A 95 -11.51 3.56 -14.72
CA SER A 95 -10.82 2.83 -15.78
C SER A 95 -9.99 1.66 -15.26
N VAL A 96 -9.72 1.58 -13.95
CA VAL A 96 -8.82 0.57 -13.37
C VAL A 96 -9.33 -0.85 -13.60
N ASP A 97 -10.63 -1.08 -13.45
CA ASP A 97 -11.23 -2.40 -13.68
C ASP A 97 -11.25 -2.83 -15.16
N LEU A 98 -11.11 -1.86 -16.07
CA LEU A 98 -11.08 -2.08 -17.52
C LEU A 98 -9.66 -2.40 -18.03
N LEU A 99 -8.64 -2.23 -17.20
CA LEU A 99 -7.25 -2.48 -17.59
C LEU A 99 -6.97 -4.00 -17.75
N PRO A 100 -6.07 -4.39 -18.66
CA PRO A 100 -5.56 -5.75 -18.74
C PRO A 100 -4.99 -6.18 -17.39
N LYS A 101 -5.19 -7.44 -16.99
CA LYS A 101 -4.71 -7.94 -15.69
C LYS A 101 -3.45 -8.79 -15.86
N ASP A 102 -2.53 -8.69 -14.90
CA ASP A 102 -1.33 -9.53 -14.85
C ASP A 102 -1.65 -10.97 -14.36
N LYS A 103 -0.60 -11.80 -14.21
CA LYS A 103 -0.73 -13.18 -13.74
C LYS A 103 -1.27 -13.32 -12.30
N TRP A 104 -1.27 -12.24 -11.52
CA TRP A 104 -1.83 -12.17 -10.17
C TRP A 104 -3.25 -11.59 -10.16
N GLY A 105 -3.79 -11.22 -11.33
CA GLY A 105 -5.09 -10.60 -11.47
C GLY A 105 -5.10 -9.10 -11.17
N ILE A 106 -3.92 -8.48 -11.10
CA ILE A 106 -3.77 -7.05 -10.81
C ILE A 106 -3.87 -6.27 -12.13
N PRO A 107 -4.70 -5.22 -12.21
CA PRO A 107 -4.76 -4.37 -13.39
C PRO A 107 -3.41 -3.73 -13.74
N ILE A 108 -3.06 -3.72 -15.02
CA ILE A 108 -1.82 -3.16 -15.57
C ILE A 108 -2.14 -1.78 -16.14
N PRO A 109 -1.71 -0.68 -15.50
CA PRO A 109 -1.96 0.66 -16.02
C PRO A 109 -1.23 0.86 -17.35
N VAL A 110 -1.98 1.32 -18.36
CA VAL A 110 -1.43 1.79 -19.63
C VAL A 110 -1.04 3.24 -19.42
N TYR A 111 0.23 3.57 -19.65
CA TYR A 111 0.73 4.92 -19.52
C TYR A 111 1.94 5.16 -20.42
N ASP A 112 2.17 6.43 -20.71
CA ASP A 112 3.38 6.99 -21.30
C ASP A 112 4.22 7.72 -20.25
N ASP A 113 5.32 8.33 -20.67
CA ASP A 113 6.22 9.07 -19.77
C ASP A 113 5.51 10.21 -19.00
N ALA A 114 4.41 10.75 -19.54
CA ALA A 114 3.68 11.87 -18.93
C ALA A 114 2.99 11.51 -17.59
N HIS A 115 2.84 10.22 -17.29
CA HIS A 115 2.21 9.75 -16.05
C HIS A 115 3.23 9.31 -15.00
N ARG A 116 4.51 9.19 -15.37
CA ARG A 116 5.54 8.63 -14.50
C ARG A 116 5.94 9.66 -13.45
N MET A 117 5.82 9.31 -12.17
CA MET A 117 6.20 10.19 -11.04
C MET A 117 7.65 10.69 -11.16
N VAL A 118 8.55 9.86 -11.70
CA VAL A 118 9.96 10.22 -11.86
C VAL A 118 10.20 11.31 -12.91
N GLU A 119 9.34 11.40 -13.94
CA GLU A 119 9.37 12.46 -14.96
C GLU A 119 8.58 13.70 -14.49
N HIS A 120 7.68 13.52 -13.51
CA HIS A 120 6.79 14.54 -12.96
C HIS A 120 6.86 14.62 -11.43
N PRO A 121 7.94 15.21 -10.85
CA PRO A 121 8.11 15.23 -9.41
C PRO A 121 7.01 15.95 -8.63
N GLU A 122 6.26 16.85 -9.26
CA GLU A 122 5.04 17.46 -8.73
C GLU A 122 3.95 16.45 -8.38
N CYS A 123 3.96 15.26 -9.00
CA CYS A 123 3.04 14.17 -8.75
C CYS A 123 3.49 13.25 -7.60
N THR A 124 4.59 13.57 -6.89
CA THR A 124 5.03 12.79 -5.72
C THR A 124 3.88 12.64 -4.71
N PRO A 125 3.60 11.41 -4.21
CA PRO A 125 2.54 11.21 -3.23
C PRO A 125 2.85 11.88 -1.91
N ASP A 126 1.85 12.47 -1.26
CA ASP A 126 1.94 12.87 0.16
C ASP A 126 1.78 11.63 1.07
N VAL A 127 0.98 10.66 0.63
CA VAL A 127 0.67 9.42 1.35
C VAL A 127 0.80 8.22 0.43
N ILE A 128 1.39 7.14 0.94
CA ILE A 128 1.41 5.83 0.29
C ILE A 128 0.59 4.85 1.13
N ILE A 129 -0.42 4.25 0.53
CA ILE A 129 -1.17 3.12 1.11
C ILE A 129 -0.41 1.83 0.80
N VAL A 130 0.04 1.14 1.85
CA VAL A 130 1.01 0.05 1.75
C VAL A 130 0.34 -1.31 2.06
N PRO A 131 0.41 -2.30 1.14
CA PRO A 131 -0.07 -3.65 1.39
C PRO A 131 0.93 -4.48 2.21
N GLY A 132 0.41 -5.52 2.86
CA GLY A 132 1.22 -6.45 3.63
C GLY A 132 0.49 -7.75 3.92
N VAL A 133 1.25 -8.78 4.26
CA VAL A 133 0.75 -10.09 4.70
C VAL A 133 0.44 -10.06 6.20
N ALA A 134 1.30 -9.40 6.97
CA ALA A 134 1.12 -9.18 8.41
C ALA A 134 1.68 -7.83 8.82
N PHE A 135 1.17 -7.29 9.92
CA PHE A 135 1.64 -6.08 10.58
C PHE A 135 1.75 -6.29 12.09
N ASP A 136 2.60 -5.55 12.79
CA ASP A 136 2.58 -5.51 14.26
C ASP A 136 2.16 -4.13 14.77
N ARG A 137 1.92 -4.03 16.09
CA ARG A 137 1.48 -2.78 16.75
C ARG A 137 2.55 -1.68 16.75
N ARG A 138 3.79 -1.99 16.35
CA ARG A 138 4.89 -1.04 16.18
C ARG A 138 5.05 -0.65 14.71
N CYS A 139 4.00 -0.86 13.91
CA CYS A 139 3.93 -0.56 12.50
C CYS A 139 5.01 -1.25 11.65
N GLN A 140 5.55 -2.38 12.13
CA GLN A 140 6.36 -3.25 11.30
C GLN A 140 5.47 -3.97 10.29
N ARG A 141 6.04 -4.28 9.13
CA ARG A 141 5.31 -4.88 8.01
C ARG A 141 6.05 -6.09 7.48
N MET A 142 5.29 -7.15 7.18
CA MET A 142 5.80 -8.30 6.44
C MET A 142 5.09 -8.40 5.10
N GLY A 143 5.79 -8.11 4.00
CA GLY A 143 5.28 -8.31 2.64
C GLY A 143 5.41 -9.76 2.13
N HIS A 144 5.06 -9.97 0.86
CA HIS A 144 5.12 -11.27 0.18
C HIS A 144 6.54 -11.84 -0.03
N GLY A 145 7.60 -11.07 0.30
CA GLY A 145 8.99 -11.56 0.35
C GLY A 145 9.89 -11.15 -0.81
N LYS A 146 9.39 -10.39 -1.78
CA LYS A 146 10.17 -9.85 -2.90
C LYS A 146 10.84 -8.49 -2.62
N GLY A 147 10.37 -7.78 -1.58
CA GLY A 147 10.98 -6.51 -1.16
C GLY A 147 10.72 -5.32 -2.09
N TYR A 148 9.65 -5.37 -2.92
CA TYR A 148 9.27 -4.28 -3.83
C TYR A 148 9.14 -2.94 -3.08
N TYR A 149 8.32 -2.90 -2.02
CA TYR A 149 8.08 -1.68 -1.26
C TYR A 149 9.31 -1.20 -0.50
N ASP A 150 10.07 -2.10 0.13
CA ASP A 150 11.24 -1.72 0.91
C ASP A 150 12.31 -1.05 0.03
N ARG A 151 12.52 -1.57 -1.20
CA ARG A 151 13.38 -0.91 -2.20
C ARG A 151 12.82 0.42 -2.68
N PHE A 152 11.51 0.50 -2.91
CA PHE A 152 10.87 1.74 -3.33
C PHE A 152 10.98 2.84 -2.26
N PHE A 153 10.82 2.49 -0.99
CA PHE A 153 11.01 3.41 0.13
C PHE A 153 12.46 3.90 0.23
N GLU A 154 13.43 3.01 0.06
CA GLU A 154 14.85 3.38 0.04
C GLU A 154 15.18 4.31 -1.14
N PHE A 155 14.61 4.05 -2.32
CA PHE A 155 14.69 4.96 -3.46
C PHE A 155 14.13 6.34 -3.12
N LEU A 156 12.93 6.43 -2.52
CA LEU A 156 12.30 7.71 -2.16
C LEU A 156 13.11 8.51 -1.13
N LYS A 157 13.81 7.85 -0.19
CA LYS A 157 14.68 8.56 0.78
C LYS A 157 15.77 9.38 0.12
N THR A 158 16.26 8.93 -1.04
CA THR A 158 17.28 9.63 -1.82
C THR A 158 16.66 10.55 -2.87
N TRP A 159 15.61 10.08 -3.54
CA TRP A 159 14.98 10.79 -4.65
C TRP A 159 14.18 12.02 -4.21
N CYS A 160 13.44 11.95 -3.09
CA CYS A 160 12.64 13.09 -2.63
C CYS A 160 13.50 14.32 -2.30
N PRO A 161 14.58 14.22 -1.49
CA PRO A 161 15.45 15.37 -1.22
C PRO A 161 16.15 15.93 -2.47
N SER A 162 16.52 15.09 -3.43
CA SER A 162 17.20 15.56 -4.65
C SER A 162 16.28 16.31 -5.62
N HIS A 163 14.96 16.24 -5.40
CA HIS A 163 13.93 16.91 -6.22
C HIS A 163 13.08 17.93 -5.42
N ASP A 164 13.56 18.35 -4.24
CA ASP A 164 12.85 19.26 -3.32
C ASP A 164 11.43 18.77 -2.97
N LYS A 165 11.33 17.47 -2.66
CA LYS A 165 10.10 16.80 -2.23
C LYS A 165 10.21 16.29 -0.81
N VAL A 166 9.07 16.26 -0.13
CA VAL A 166 8.92 15.69 1.20
C VAL A 166 8.70 14.18 1.06
N TYR A 167 9.31 13.42 1.97
CA TYR A 167 9.10 11.97 2.03
C TYR A 167 7.65 11.66 2.45
N PRO A 168 6.94 10.75 1.75
CA PRO A 168 5.53 10.48 2.00
C PRO A 168 5.29 9.82 3.36
N THR A 169 4.10 10.04 3.93
CA THR A 169 3.60 9.23 5.05
C THR A 169 3.21 7.84 4.56
N LEU A 170 3.78 6.81 5.18
CA LEU A 170 3.54 5.40 4.88
C LEU A 170 2.44 4.84 5.78
N ILE A 171 1.29 4.51 5.19
CA ILE A 171 0.14 3.98 5.94
C ILE A 171 -0.16 2.55 5.47
N GLY A 172 0.02 1.60 6.38
CA GLY A 172 -0.40 0.21 6.17
C GLY A 172 -1.90 0.08 6.32
N VAL A 173 -2.53 -0.71 5.46
CA VAL A 173 -3.93 -1.13 5.62
C VAL A 173 -3.99 -2.63 5.84
N ALA A 174 -4.75 -3.06 6.84
CA ALA A 174 -4.75 -4.44 7.27
C ALA A 174 -6.11 -4.85 7.83
N PHE A 175 -6.52 -6.10 7.59
CA PHE A 175 -7.58 -6.71 8.41
C PHE A 175 -7.09 -6.88 9.85
N ASP A 176 -8.00 -6.94 10.83
CA ASP A 176 -7.61 -7.12 12.24
C ASP A 176 -6.84 -8.43 12.45
N GLU A 177 -7.17 -9.46 11.67
CA GLU A 177 -6.50 -10.76 11.68
C GLU A 177 -5.03 -10.70 11.23
N GLN A 178 -4.63 -9.64 10.52
CA GLN A 178 -3.25 -9.44 10.06
C GLN A 178 -2.36 -8.79 11.13
N ILE A 179 -2.91 -8.38 12.27
CA ILE A 179 -2.14 -7.82 13.38
C ILE A 179 -1.58 -8.95 14.24
N VAL A 180 -0.27 -9.07 14.26
CA VAL A 180 0.47 -10.08 15.04
C VAL A 180 1.23 -9.42 16.19
N GLU A 181 1.67 -10.23 17.15
CA GLU A 181 2.39 -9.74 18.33
C GLU A 181 3.71 -9.05 17.97
N SER A 182 4.49 -9.66 17.07
CA SER A 182 5.73 -9.07 16.58
C SER A 182 6.09 -9.60 15.21
N ILE A 183 6.69 -8.74 14.38
CA ILE A 183 7.30 -9.13 13.13
C ILE A 183 8.82 -9.17 13.30
N PRO A 184 9.50 -10.26 12.88
CA PRO A 184 10.95 -10.27 12.81
C PRO A 184 11.42 -9.26 11.77
N CYS A 185 12.19 -8.25 12.16
CA CYS A 185 12.72 -7.24 11.23
C CYS A 185 14.17 -7.54 10.85
N ALA A 186 14.53 -7.21 9.62
CA ALA A 186 15.88 -7.11 9.09
C ALA A 186 16.24 -5.63 8.91
N GLU A 187 17.53 -5.33 8.76
CA GLU A 187 18.05 -3.97 8.64
C GLU A 187 17.46 -3.17 7.47
N HIS A 188 17.05 -3.87 6.41
CA HIS A 188 16.42 -3.27 5.22
C HIS A 188 14.90 -3.17 5.29
N ASP A 189 14.25 -3.71 6.32
CA ASP A 189 12.80 -3.58 6.47
C ASP A 189 12.50 -2.16 6.97
N VAL A 190 11.69 -1.42 6.21
CA VAL A 190 11.31 -0.05 6.58
C VAL A 190 10.02 -0.09 7.40
N PRO A 191 10.00 0.41 8.65
CA PRO A 191 8.78 0.54 9.42
C PRO A 191 7.83 1.55 8.77
N LEU A 192 6.53 1.34 8.95
CA LEU A 192 5.52 2.29 8.52
C LEU A 192 5.30 3.36 9.58
N ASP A 193 4.70 4.48 9.19
CA ASP A 193 4.31 5.55 10.10
C ASP A 193 3.03 5.16 10.87
N MET A 194 2.10 4.49 10.17
CA MET A 194 0.82 4.07 10.73
C MET A 194 0.34 2.74 10.14
N VAL A 195 -0.52 2.03 10.88
CA VAL A 195 -1.30 0.89 10.38
C VAL A 195 -2.77 1.09 10.76
N VAL A 196 -3.65 1.05 9.77
CA VAL A 196 -5.09 1.20 9.93
C VAL A 196 -5.80 -0.13 9.72
N THR A 197 -6.64 -0.51 10.67
CA THR A 197 -7.52 -1.67 10.60
C THR A 197 -8.98 -1.24 10.74
N PRO A 198 -9.96 -2.16 10.59
CA PRO A 198 -11.36 -1.84 10.86
C PRO A 198 -11.60 -1.33 12.28
N THR A 199 -10.83 -1.79 13.27
CA THR A 199 -11.08 -1.51 14.69
C THR A 199 -10.06 -0.59 15.35
N ALA A 200 -8.89 -0.38 14.76
CA ALA A 200 -7.81 0.37 15.39
C ALA A 200 -6.92 1.12 14.41
N VAL A 201 -6.22 2.13 14.94
CA VAL A 201 -5.13 2.83 14.26
C VAL A 201 -3.90 2.74 15.15
N TYR A 202 -2.83 2.17 14.64
CA TYR A 202 -1.52 2.10 15.27
C TYR A 202 -0.61 3.15 14.65
N SER A 203 0.24 3.79 15.45
CA SER A 203 1.19 4.81 14.98
C SER A 203 2.57 4.59 15.60
N ASN A 204 3.62 4.93 14.85
CA ASN A 204 5.02 4.79 15.22
C ASN A 204 5.69 6.12 15.63
N HIS A 205 4.89 7.10 16.07
CA HIS A 205 5.34 8.44 16.49
C HIS A 205 5.14 8.69 17.98
#